data_AF-A0A7C7VD27-F1
#
_entry.id   AF-A0A7C7VD27-F1
#
_cell.length_a   1.000
_cell.length_b   1.000
_cell.length_c   1.000
_cell.angle_alpha   90.00
_cell.angle_beta   90.00
_cell.angle_gamma   90.00
#
_symmetry.space_group_name_H-M   'P 1'
#
loop_
_entity.id
_entity.type
_entity.pdbx_description
1 polymer ?
#
loop_
_entity_poly.entity_id
_entity_poly.type
_entity_poly.pdbx_seq_one_letter_code
_entity_poly.pdbx_strand_id
1 'polypeptide(L)'
;MSLFNRRTLLLSLAALPLGACNFQPVYGPGGAGHVIRNQIRVAAPTSRLEFELVARLEDRLGTGQTYTLDYVVDTSARNVAIDEAENIDRINLVGALSFTVREAGSGRIVQTGEVGTFTAYATTASPVATESARRDAEDRLAVALADQMITRLIAGASGWS
;
A
#
# COMPACT_ATOMS: atom_id res chain seq x y z
N MET A 1 59.85 3.66 11.30
CA MET A 1 59.34 2.39 10.75
C MET A 1 57.86 2.30 11.10
N SER A 2 57.01 2.44 10.09
CA SER A 2 55.54 2.40 10.23
C SER A 2 55.10 1.00 10.63
N LEU A 3 54.62 0.83 11.86
CA LEU A 3 54.21 -0.45 12.44
C LEU A 3 52.68 -0.61 12.45
N PHE A 4 51.99 -0.13 11.41
CA PHE A 4 50.61 -0.57 11.18
C PHE A 4 50.66 -1.97 10.61
N ASN A 5 50.54 -2.96 11.50
CA ASN A 5 50.47 -4.36 11.18
C ASN A 5 49.26 -4.60 10.25
N ARG A 6 49.53 -4.95 8.98
CA ARG A 6 48.51 -5.09 7.92
C ARG A 6 47.37 -6.02 8.31
N ARG A 7 47.62 -7.00 9.19
CA ARG A 7 46.61 -7.93 9.73
C ARG A 7 45.58 -7.26 10.64
N THR A 8 45.99 -6.34 11.52
CA THR A 8 45.04 -5.62 12.38
C THR A 8 44.18 -4.64 11.59
N LEU A 9 44.74 -4.02 10.53
CA LEU A 9 43.98 -3.17 9.61
C LEU A 9 42.91 -3.97 8.83
N LEU A 10 43.25 -5.17 8.36
CA LEU A 10 42.32 -6.06 7.65
C LEU A 10 41.24 -6.64 8.57
N LEU A 11 41.57 -6.96 9.83
CA LEU A 11 40.61 -7.39 10.85
C LEU A 11 39.65 -6.27 11.26
N SER A 12 40.12 -5.02 11.35
CA SER A 12 39.21 -3.89 11.59
C SER A 12 38.30 -3.62 10.39
N LEU A 13 38.78 -3.77 9.15
CA LEU A 13 37.97 -3.56 7.94
C LEU A 13 36.87 -4.63 7.78
N ALA A 14 37.09 -5.84 8.27
CA ALA A 14 36.12 -6.94 8.24
C ALA A 14 34.94 -6.76 9.22
N ALA A 15 35.04 -5.84 10.20
CA ALA A 15 33.98 -5.54 11.16
C ALA A 15 33.03 -4.40 10.72
N LEU A 16 33.40 -3.63 9.69
CA LEU A 16 32.55 -2.55 9.16
C LEU A 16 31.25 -2.98 8.44
N PRO A 17 31.07 -4.19 7.85
CA PRO A 17 29.86 -4.48 7.09
C PRO A 17 28.65 -4.80 7.98
N LEU A 18 28.82 -4.93 9.30
CA LEU A 18 27.73 -5.29 10.23
C LEU A 18 26.68 -4.16 10.43
N GLY A 19 26.93 -2.94 9.93
CA GLY A 19 26.01 -1.81 10.00
C GLY A 19 25.35 -1.42 8.67
N ALA A 20 25.56 -2.18 7.58
CA ALA A 20 25.44 -1.64 6.23
C ALA A 20 24.02 -1.32 5.71
N CYS A 21 22.94 -1.63 6.44
CA CYS A 21 21.59 -1.21 6.02
C CYS A 21 20.69 -0.64 7.13
N ASN A 22 20.98 -0.87 8.42
CA ASN A 22 20.21 -0.40 9.58
C ASN A 22 18.67 -0.46 9.40
N PHE A 23 18.15 -1.48 8.73
CA PHE A 23 16.70 -1.66 8.55
C PHE A 23 16.07 -2.00 9.90
N GLN A 24 15.29 -1.07 10.44
CA GLN A 24 14.51 -1.29 11.64
C GLN A 24 13.17 -1.96 11.25
N PRO A 25 12.79 -3.10 11.85
CA PRO A 25 11.51 -3.73 11.59
C PRO A 25 10.37 -2.78 12.01
N VAL A 26 9.43 -2.51 11.09
CA VAL A 26 8.28 -1.62 11.33
C VAL A 26 7.43 -2.02 12.54
N TYR A 27 7.36 -3.32 12.82
CA TYR A 27 6.60 -3.89 13.93
C TYR A 27 7.50 -4.48 15.04
N GLY A 28 8.78 -4.12 15.06
CA GLY A 28 9.68 -4.45 16.17
C GLY A 28 9.64 -3.38 17.27
N PRO A 29 10.38 -3.59 18.37
CA PRO A 29 10.43 -2.64 19.48
C PRO A 29 10.77 -1.22 19.02
N GLY A 30 9.92 -0.25 19.38
CA GLY A 30 10.08 1.15 18.97
C GLY A 30 9.75 1.46 17.50
N GLY A 31 9.18 0.52 16.74
CA GLY A 31 8.74 0.72 15.37
C GLY A 31 7.40 1.46 15.26
N ALA A 32 7.24 2.28 14.21
CA ALA A 32 6.04 3.09 13.99
C ALA A 32 4.77 2.26 13.71
N GLY A 33 4.90 0.98 13.35
CA GLY A 33 3.77 0.10 13.04
C GLY A 33 2.86 -0.20 14.24
N HIS A 34 3.35 -0.04 15.47
CA HIS A 34 2.54 -0.21 16.69
C HIS A 34 1.49 0.88 16.87
N VAL A 35 1.69 2.07 16.31
CA VAL A 35 0.75 3.20 16.42
C VAL A 35 -0.54 2.92 15.64
N ILE A 36 -0.45 2.15 14.56
CA ILE A 36 -1.59 1.90 13.66
C ILE A 36 -2.21 0.51 13.83
N ARG A 37 -1.43 -0.48 14.27
CA ARG A 37 -1.88 -1.88 14.37
C ARG A 37 -2.93 -2.03 15.48
N ASN A 38 -4.11 -2.56 15.15
CA ASN A 38 -5.28 -2.73 16.00
C ASN A 38 -5.84 -1.43 16.58
N GLN A 39 -5.56 -0.29 15.94
CA GLN A 39 -5.96 1.04 16.46
C GLN A 39 -7.00 1.73 15.58
N ILE A 40 -7.13 1.33 14.31
CA ILE A 40 -7.91 2.04 13.29
C ILE A 40 -9.22 1.28 13.01
N ARG A 41 -10.32 2.04 12.93
CA ARG A 41 -11.60 1.59 12.37
C ARG A 41 -11.74 2.14 10.95
N VAL A 42 -11.81 1.25 9.97
CA VAL A 42 -11.98 1.62 8.56
C VAL A 42 -13.46 1.88 8.26
N ALA A 43 -13.76 2.87 7.41
CA ALA A 43 -15.11 3.12 6.92
C ALA A 43 -15.66 1.89 6.18
N ALA A 44 -16.97 1.67 6.28
CA ALA A 44 -17.59 0.49 5.69
C ALA A 44 -17.61 0.59 4.15
N PRO A 45 -17.34 -0.53 3.44
CA PRO A 45 -17.35 -0.54 1.98
C PRO A 45 -18.76 -0.46 1.40
N THR A 46 -18.89 0.22 0.27
CA THR A 46 -20.18 0.39 -0.44
C THR A 46 -20.22 -0.32 -1.80
N SER A 47 -19.07 -0.80 -2.28
CA SER A 47 -18.93 -1.52 -3.54
C SER A 47 -18.08 -2.78 -3.36
N ARG A 48 -18.07 -3.66 -4.36
CA ARG A 48 -17.20 -4.86 -4.34
C ARG A 48 -15.72 -4.50 -4.28
N LEU A 49 -15.28 -3.53 -5.07
CA LEU A 49 -13.89 -3.09 -5.07
C LEU A 49 -13.49 -2.56 -3.68
N GLU A 50 -14.37 -1.78 -3.06
CA GLU A 50 -14.16 -1.31 -1.69
C GLU A 50 -14.17 -2.45 -0.68
N PHE A 51 -14.98 -3.48 -0.87
CA PHE A 51 -14.97 -4.65 0.01
C PHE A 51 -13.60 -5.33 0.02
N GLU A 52 -13.01 -5.58 -1.16
CA GLU A 52 -11.65 -6.13 -1.26
C GLU A 52 -10.60 -5.19 -0.67
N LEU A 53 -10.77 -3.89 -0.87
CA LEU A 53 -9.89 -2.86 -0.29
C LEU A 53 -9.93 -2.88 1.24
N VAL A 54 -11.12 -2.82 1.83
CA VAL A 54 -11.33 -2.80 3.29
C VAL A 54 -10.89 -4.12 3.90
N ALA A 55 -11.22 -5.26 3.28
CA ALA A 55 -10.77 -6.57 3.74
C ALA A 55 -9.22 -6.64 3.80
N ARG A 56 -8.54 -6.13 2.77
CA ARG A 56 -7.07 -6.05 2.77
C ARG A 56 -6.52 -5.10 3.84
N LEU A 57 -7.16 -3.96 4.06
CA LEU A 57 -6.79 -3.01 5.11
C LEU A 57 -6.94 -3.64 6.50
N GLU A 58 -8.06 -4.31 6.78
CA GLU A 58 -8.33 -4.96 8.06
C GLU A 58 -7.41 -6.16 8.31
N ASP A 59 -7.07 -6.96 7.29
CA ASP A 59 -6.09 -8.04 7.39
C ASP A 59 -4.71 -7.53 7.84
N ARG A 60 -4.31 -6.34 7.36
CA ARG A 60 -2.98 -5.77 7.61
C ARG A 60 -2.89 -4.90 8.84
N LEU A 61 -3.94 -4.13 9.11
CA LEU A 61 -4.01 -3.20 10.24
C LEU A 61 -4.61 -3.87 11.47
N GLY A 62 -5.46 -4.87 11.31
CA GLY A 62 -6.38 -5.33 12.34
C GLY A 62 -7.48 -4.30 12.61
N THR A 63 -8.32 -4.57 13.61
CA THR A 63 -9.48 -3.74 13.95
C THR A 63 -9.27 -3.01 15.28
N GLY A 64 -9.52 -1.70 15.30
CA GLY A 64 -9.47 -0.87 16.51
C GLY A 64 -10.55 0.21 16.55
N GLN A 65 -10.48 1.10 17.54
CA GLN A 65 -11.45 2.21 17.71
C GLN A 65 -10.80 3.54 18.11
N THR A 66 -9.47 3.60 18.26
CA THR A 66 -8.74 4.82 18.64
C THR A 66 -8.78 5.86 17.53
N TYR A 67 -8.66 5.40 16.28
CA TYR A 67 -8.72 6.24 15.09
C TYR A 67 -9.81 5.77 14.15
N THR A 68 -10.41 6.69 13.40
CA THR A 68 -11.31 6.39 12.28
C THR A 68 -10.62 6.72 10.97
N LEU A 69 -10.76 5.86 9.97
CA LEU A 69 -10.19 6.04 8.63
C LEU A 69 -11.33 6.14 7.63
N ASP A 70 -11.53 7.35 7.11
CA ASP A 70 -12.42 7.64 6.00
C ASP A 70 -11.62 7.61 4.70
N TYR A 71 -12.22 7.12 3.61
CA TYR A 71 -11.58 7.06 2.31
C TYR A 71 -12.55 7.34 1.17
N VAL A 72 -12.00 7.74 0.02
CA VAL A 72 -12.72 7.83 -1.25
C VAL A 72 -11.86 7.16 -2.32
N VAL A 73 -12.46 6.21 -3.04
CA VAL A 73 -11.81 5.50 -4.15
C VAL A 73 -12.49 5.85 -5.47
N ASP A 74 -11.69 6.24 -6.45
CA ASP A 74 -12.13 6.53 -7.81
C ASP A 74 -11.41 5.59 -8.78
N THR A 75 -12.15 5.03 -9.73
CA THR A 75 -11.59 4.15 -10.76
C THR A 75 -11.97 4.60 -12.16
N SER A 76 -11.04 4.46 -13.11
CA SER A 76 -11.29 4.73 -14.52
C SER A 76 -10.63 3.68 -15.41
N ALA A 77 -11.29 3.31 -16.51
CA ALA A 77 -10.74 2.42 -17.52
C ALA A 77 -10.18 3.23 -18.70
N ARG A 78 -8.98 2.88 -19.18
CA ARG A 78 -8.31 3.51 -20.32
C ARG A 78 -7.83 2.44 -21.31
N ASN A 79 -8.18 2.57 -22.57
CA ASN A 79 -7.74 1.65 -23.64
C ASN A 79 -6.29 2.00 -24.04
N VAL A 80 -5.40 1.00 -24.15
CA VAL A 80 -3.96 1.21 -24.38
C VAL A 80 -3.45 0.62 -25.70
N ALA A 81 -4.20 -0.30 -26.31
CA ALA A 81 -3.83 -0.88 -27.61
C ALA A 81 -5.05 -0.90 -28.54
N ILE A 82 -4.85 -0.38 -29.76
CA ILE A 82 -5.76 -0.47 -30.89
C ILE A 82 -4.96 -1.21 -31.97
N ASP A 83 -5.35 -2.43 -32.33
CA ASP A 83 -4.77 -3.14 -33.48
C ASP A 83 -5.34 -2.58 -34.81
N GLU A 84 -4.74 -2.96 -35.95
CA GLU A 84 -5.20 -2.57 -37.29
C GLU A 84 -6.58 -3.14 -37.68
N ALA A 85 -7.17 -4.00 -36.84
CA ALA A 85 -8.48 -4.65 -36.97
C ALA A 85 -9.53 -4.16 -35.94
N GLU A 86 -9.25 -3.08 -35.19
CA GLU A 86 -10.10 -2.49 -34.14
C GLU A 86 -10.40 -3.40 -32.92
N ASN A 87 -9.57 -4.41 -32.63
CA ASN A 87 -9.71 -5.19 -31.39
C ASN A 87 -8.97 -4.52 -30.21
N ILE A 88 -9.66 -4.29 -29.09
CA ILE A 88 -9.06 -3.72 -27.87
C ILE A 88 -8.36 -4.83 -27.09
N ASP A 89 -7.07 -5.03 -27.33
CA ASP A 89 -6.31 -6.11 -26.70
C ASP A 89 -5.94 -5.86 -25.23
N ARG A 90 -5.97 -4.60 -24.76
CA ARG A 90 -5.61 -4.26 -23.38
C ARG A 90 -6.27 -2.99 -22.86
N ILE A 91 -6.85 -3.11 -21.67
CA ILE A 91 -7.47 -2.04 -20.90
C ILE A 91 -6.69 -1.85 -19.60
N ASN A 92 -6.26 -0.62 -19.32
CA ASN A 92 -5.73 -0.22 -18.02
C ASN A 92 -6.89 0.22 -17.12
N LEU A 93 -6.97 -0.38 -15.94
CA LEU A 93 -7.84 0.07 -14.86
C LEU A 93 -7.00 0.89 -13.88
N VAL A 94 -7.23 2.20 -13.87
CA VAL A 94 -6.52 3.16 -13.02
C VAL A 94 -7.36 3.44 -11.79
N GLY A 95 -6.76 3.38 -10.60
CA GLY A 95 -7.39 3.72 -9.34
C GLY A 95 -6.68 4.84 -8.62
N ALA A 96 -7.45 5.74 -8.01
CA ALA A 96 -6.99 6.77 -7.08
C ALA A 96 -7.73 6.59 -5.75
N LEU A 97 -7.01 6.76 -4.64
CA LEU A 97 -7.53 6.54 -3.31
C LEU A 97 -7.04 7.64 -2.38
N SER A 98 -7.96 8.46 -1.93
CA SER A 98 -7.72 9.48 -0.92
C SER A 98 -8.23 9.00 0.43
N PHE A 99 -7.57 9.41 1.51
CA PHE A 99 -7.95 9.01 2.86
C PHE A 99 -7.72 10.11 3.88
N THR A 100 -8.48 10.04 4.97
CA THR A 100 -8.35 10.89 6.16
C THR A 100 -8.45 10.05 7.40
N VAL A 101 -7.49 10.21 8.30
CA VAL A 101 -7.45 9.56 9.61
C VAL A 101 -7.76 10.60 10.69
N ARG A 102 -8.70 10.27 11.58
CA ARG A 102 -9.10 11.12 12.71
C ARG A 102 -8.98 10.36 14.01
N GLU A 103 -8.66 11.07 15.08
CA GLU A 103 -8.77 10.56 16.45
C GLU A 103 -10.25 10.48 16.85
N ALA A 104 -10.74 9.31 17.27
CA ALA A 104 -12.16 9.07 17.49
C ALA A 104 -12.77 9.92 18.61
N GLY A 105 -11.99 10.29 19.63
CA GLY A 105 -12.46 11.10 20.75
C GLY A 105 -12.52 12.61 20.46
N SER A 106 -11.52 13.15 19.77
CA SER A 106 -11.39 14.60 19.53
C SER A 106 -11.85 15.04 18.13
N GLY A 107 -11.95 14.10 17.17
CA GLY A 107 -12.18 14.38 15.76
C GLY A 107 -10.98 15.01 15.04
N ARG A 108 -9.85 15.20 15.73
CA ARG A 108 -8.62 15.80 15.18
C ARG A 108 -8.10 14.95 14.02
N ILE A 109 -7.85 15.58 12.89
CA ILE A 109 -7.19 14.94 11.75
C ILE A 109 -5.72 14.69 12.13
N VAL A 110 -5.31 13.43 12.12
CA VAL A 110 -3.92 13.02 12.41
C VAL A 110 -3.12 12.76 11.15
N GLN A 111 -3.79 12.39 10.06
CA GLN A 111 -3.15 12.17 8.77
C GLN A 111 -4.16 12.26 7.62
N THR A 112 -3.71 12.76 6.48
CA THR A 112 -4.41 12.64 5.20
C THR A 112 -3.41 12.19 4.13
N GLY A 113 -3.92 11.71 3.00
CA GLY A 113 -3.08 11.39 1.87
C GLY A 113 -3.85 10.89 0.67
N GLU A 114 -3.10 10.69 -0.41
CA GLU A 114 -3.60 10.13 -1.66
C GLU A 114 -2.57 9.13 -2.19
N VAL A 115 -3.09 8.02 -2.74
CA VAL A 115 -2.31 7.01 -3.44
C VAL A 115 -3.01 6.64 -4.74
N GLY A 116 -2.25 6.14 -5.71
CA GLY A 116 -2.78 5.80 -7.01
C GLY A 116 -1.92 4.77 -7.70
N THR A 117 -2.58 3.85 -8.39
CA THR A 117 -1.94 2.78 -9.14
C THR A 117 -2.84 2.33 -10.27
N PHE A 118 -2.37 1.38 -11.07
CA PHE A 118 -3.19 0.79 -12.13
C PHE A 118 -2.93 -0.71 -12.23
N THR A 119 -3.94 -1.43 -12.70
CA THR A 119 -3.83 -2.79 -13.19
C THR A 119 -4.25 -2.83 -14.65
N ALA A 120 -4.08 -3.97 -15.31
CA ALA A 120 -4.55 -4.13 -16.68
C ALA A 120 -5.24 -5.50 -16.85
N TYR A 121 -6.15 -5.56 -17.81
CA TYR A 121 -6.75 -6.80 -18.29
C TYR A 121 -6.89 -6.75 -19.81
N ALA A 122 -6.96 -7.92 -20.44
CA ALA A 122 -7.19 -8.07 -21.87
C ALA A 122 -8.67 -8.39 -22.11
N THR A 123 -9.19 -7.93 -23.25
CA THR A 123 -10.52 -8.38 -23.72
C THR A 123 -10.37 -9.61 -24.61
N THR A 124 -11.42 -10.41 -24.68
CA THR A 124 -11.48 -11.58 -25.57
C THR A 124 -12.83 -11.64 -26.26
N ALA A 125 -12.98 -12.52 -27.26
CA ALA A 125 -14.25 -12.73 -27.95
C ALA A 125 -15.38 -13.27 -27.03
N SER A 126 -15.06 -13.78 -25.84
CA SER A 126 -16.05 -14.22 -24.86
C SER A 126 -16.36 -13.09 -23.87
N PRO A 127 -17.62 -12.59 -23.81
CA PRO A 127 -18.01 -11.56 -22.85
C PRO A 127 -17.80 -11.99 -21.39
N VAL A 128 -18.05 -13.27 -21.10
CA VAL A 128 -17.86 -13.83 -19.75
C VAL A 128 -16.38 -13.85 -19.36
N ALA A 129 -15.49 -14.20 -20.30
CA ALA A 129 -14.05 -14.20 -20.03
C ALA A 129 -13.52 -12.78 -19.83
N THR A 130 -13.99 -11.81 -20.62
CA THR A 130 -13.65 -10.38 -20.45
C THR A 130 -14.12 -9.84 -19.10
N GLU A 131 -15.35 -10.15 -18.70
CA GLU A 131 -15.87 -9.74 -17.39
C GLU A 131 -15.11 -10.38 -16.22
N SER A 132 -14.73 -11.65 -16.34
CA SER A 132 -13.89 -12.33 -15.34
C SER A 132 -12.51 -11.67 -15.23
N ALA A 133 -11.89 -11.32 -16.35
CA ALA A 133 -10.59 -10.66 -16.37
C ALA A 133 -10.66 -9.24 -15.78
N ARG A 134 -11.75 -8.50 -16.04
CA ARG A 134 -12.00 -7.19 -15.42
C ARG A 134 -12.10 -7.29 -13.90
N ARG A 135 -12.86 -8.26 -13.40
CA ARG A 135 -13.03 -8.49 -11.95
C ARG A 135 -11.71 -8.82 -11.26
N ASP A 136 -10.92 -9.72 -11.85
CA ASP A 136 -9.58 -10.04 -11.34
C ASP A 136 -8.66 -8.80 -11.33
N ALA A 137 -8.75 -7.93 -12.34
CA ALA A 137 -8.00 -6.68 -12.33
C ALA A 137 -8.47 -5.68 -11.26
N GLU A 138 -9.78 -5.64 -10.94
CA GLU A 138 -10.35 -4.85 -9.85
C GLU A 138 -9.88 -5.34 -8.48
N ASP A 139 -9.90 -6.66 -8.25
CA ASP A 139 -9.46 -7.27 -7.00
C ASP A 139 -7.95 -6.97 -6.78
N ARG A 140 -7.11 -7.14 -7.82
CA ARG A 140 -5.69 -6.75 -7.76
C ARG A 140 -5.48 -5.26 -7.52
N LEU A 141 -6.33 -4.40 -8.11
CA LEU A 141 -6.24 -2.96 -7.93
C LEU A 141 -6.55 -2.57 -6.48
N ALA A 142 -7.60 -3.15 -5.90
CA ALA A 142 -7.99 -2.92 -4.52
C ALA A 142 -6.84 -3.29 -3.55
N VAL A 143 -6.23 -4.47 -3.74
CA VAL A 143 -5.09 -4.91 -2.92
C VAL A 143 -3.90 -3.96 -3.06
N ALA A 144 -3.55 -3.56 -4.28
CA ALA A 144 -2.42 -2.67 -4.52
C ALA A 144 -2.64 -1.27 -3.91
N LEU A 145 -3.85 -0.72 -4.01
CA LEU A 145 -4.20 0.57 -3.39
C LEU A 145 -4.15 0.50 -1.86
N ALA A 146 -4.69 -0.57 -1.27
CA ALA A 146 -4.66 -0.79 0.17
C ALA A 146 -3.20 -0.87 0.69
N ASP A 147 -2.33 -1.63 0.03
CA ASP A 147 -0.93 -1.77 0.42
C ASP A 147 -0.15 -0.44 0.30
N GLN A 148 -0.46 0.37 -0.72
CA GLN A 148 0.10 1.72 -0.83
C GLN A 148 -0.41 2.65 0.28
N MET A 149 -1.70 2.62 0.61
CA MET A 149 -2.25 3.41 1.72
C MET A 149 -1.59 3.02 3.04
N ILE A 150 -1.46 1.72 3.34
CA ILE A 150 -0.80 1.23 4.56
C ILE A 150 0.63 1.75 4.64
N THR A 151 1.36 1.74 3.52
CA THR A 151 2.71 2.30 3.45
C THR A 151 2.73 3.79 3.80
N ARG A 152 1.76 4.57 3.29
CA ARG A 152 1.60 5.98 3.65
C ARG A 152 1.24 6.18 5.12
N LEU A 153 0.35 5.37 5.68
CA LEU A 153 -0.02 5.40 7.09
C LEU A 153 1.20 5.17 7.98
N ILE A 154 1.97 4.10 7.71
CA ILE A 154 3.20 3.78 8.46
C ILE A 154 4.19 4.96 8.40
N ALA A 155 4.35 5.57 7.23
CA ALA A 155 5.27 6.69 7.06
C ALA A 155 4.86 7.95 7.85
N GLY A 156 3.56 8.17 8.07
CA GLY A 156 3.03 9.31 8.82
C GLY A 156 2.77 9.06 10.31
N ALA A 157 2.75 7.79 10.73
CA ALA A 157 2.33 7.36 12.07
C ALA A 157 3.15 7.98 13.22
N SER A 158 4.42 8.32 13.01
CA SER A 158 5.25 8.97 14.03
C SER A 158 4.76 10.37 14.43
N GLY A 159 3.96 11.03 13.58
CA GLY A 159 3.41 12.37 13.84
C GLY A 159 2.02 12.37 14.49
N TRP A 160 1.47 11.21 14.88
CA TRP A 160 0.11 11.13 15.41
C TRP A 160 -0.02 11.52 16.90
N SER A 161 1.11 11.54 17.62
CA SER A 161 1.24 11.90 19.03
C SER A 161 0.86 13.35 19.32
#